data_AF-A0A3C0TRJ5-F1
#
_entry.id   AF-A0A3C0TRJ5-F1
#
_cell.length_a   1.000
_cell.length_b   1.000
_cell.length_c   1.000
_cell.angle_alpha   90.00
_cell.angle_beta   90.00
_cell.angle_gamma   90.00
#
_symmetry.space_group_name_H-M   'P 1'
#
loop_
_entity.id
_entity.type
_entity.pdbx_description
1 polymer ?
#
loop_
_entity_poly.entity_id
_entity_poly.type
_entity_poly.pdbx_seq_one_letter_code
_entity_poly.pdbx_strand_id
1 'polypeptide(L)'
;TPTEPHKVQDFRSAADFLKTELSPGNNVVFSDSIALTWGLSWYLSGPDAVSAARMQPPPNTRWQAMYKRLGHNLVGWLGLKEHGDAITWNGVPVITESETIDKIDRYEQVWLVRFDWASKYETADILLKNGYRQGLVKSFRGLHIHRFDNVM
;
A
#
# COMPACT_ATOMS: atom_id res chain seq x y z
N THR A 1 -2.48 -3.42 36.46
CA THR A 1 -1.39 -3.00 35.53
C THR A 1 -1.92 -3.17 34.11
N PRO A 2 -1.62 -2.24 33.20
CA PRO A 2 -2.60 -1.60 32.32
C PRO A 2 -3.02 -2.43 31.11
N THR A 3 -4.30 -2.31 30.76
CA THR A 3 -4.90 -2.70 29.49
C THR A 3 -4.28 -1.90 28.35
N GLU A 4 -3.28 -2.46 27.67
CA GLU A 4 -2.93 -1.97 26.32
C GLU A 4 -4.07 -2.36 25.37
N PRO A 5 -4.80 -1.42 24.75
CA PRO A 5 -5.71 -1.77 23.68
C PRO A 5 -4.87 -2.27 22.52
N HIS A 6 -4.84 -3.59 22.31
CA HIS A 6 -4.23 -4.17 21.12
C HIS A 6 -4.86 -3.55 19.88
N LYS A 7 -4.14 -2.62 19.24
CA LYS A 7 -3.72 -2.55 17.83
C LYS A 7 -4.53 -3.38 16.79
N VAL A 8 -5.85 -3.46 16.88
CA VAL A 8 -6.66 -4.09 15.82
C VAL A 8 -6.75 -3.13 14.65
N GLN A 9 -6.15 -3.52 13.52
CA GLN A 9 -6.17 -2.78 12.27
C GLN A 9 -7.38 -3.19 11.44
N ASP A 10 -8.28 -2.25 11.13
CA ASP A 10 -9.51 -2.53 10.38
C ASP A 10 -9.31 -2.33 8.86
N PHE A 11 -8.55 -3.25 8.26
CA PHE A 11 -8.27 -3.25 6.82
C PHE A 11 -9.51 -3.45 5.94
N ARG A 12 -10.53 -4.17 6.43
CA ARG A 12 -11.76 -4.41 5.67
C ARG A 12 -12.51 -3.10 5.46
N SER A 13 -12.79 -2.37 6.54
CA SER A 13 -13.51 -1.09 6.46
C SER A 13 -12.72 -0.06 5.64
N ALA A 14 -11.39 -0.04 5.79
CA ALA A 14 -10.51 0.81 4.98
C ALA A 14 -10.61 0.47 3.48
N ALA A 15 -10.55 -0.82 3.12
CA ALA A 15 -10.67 -1.26 1.73
C ALA A 15 -12.06 -0.99 1.16
N ASP A 16 -13.12 -1.22 1.92
CA ASP A 16 -14.49 -0.98 1.46
C ASP A 16 -14.75 0.51 1.22
N PHE A 17 -14.18 1.39 2.04
CA PHE A 17 -14.16 2.82 1.79
C PHE A 17 -13.37 3.17 0.52
N LEU A 18 -12.16 2.63 0.34
CA LEU A 18 -11.37 2.87 -0.87
C LEU A 18 -12.11 2.40 -2.14
N LYS A 19 -12.84 1.30 -2.09
CA LYS A 19 -13.64 0.81 -3.23
C LYS A 19 -14.73 1.80 -3.67
N THR A 20 -15.26 2.63 -2.77
CA THR A 20 -16.29 3.62 -3.12
C THR A 20 -15.72 4.93 -3.66
N GLU A 21 -14.47 5.24 -3.32
CA GLU A 21 -13.83 6.52 -3.67
C GLU A 21 -12.92 6.44 -4.89
N LEU A 22 -12.29 5.29 -5.13
CA LEU A 22 -11.25 5.15 -6.13
C LEU A 22 -11.82 4.91 -7.53
N SER A 23 -11.33 5.68 -8.51
CA SER A 23 -11.57 5.47 -9.94
C SER A 23 -10.26 5.12 -10.68
N PRO A 24 -10.30 4.24 -11.69
CA PRO A 24 -9.11 3.91 -12.48
C PRO A 24 -8.54 5.13 -13.21
N GLY A 25 -7.22 5.11 -13.45
CA GLY A 25 -6.51 6.12 -14.24
C GLY A 25 -5.99 7.32 -13.45
N ASN A 26 -6.81 7.90 -12.59
CA ASN A 26 -6.48 9.18 -11.92
C ASN A 26 -5.98 9.01 -10.48
N ASN A 27 -6.17 7.82 -9.90
CA ASN A 27 -5.87 7.54 -8.50
C ASN A 27 -4.64 6.64 -8.34
N VAL A 28 -3.95 6.81 -7.22
CA VAL A 28 -3.00 5.84 -6.67
C VAL A 28 -3.22 5.68 -5.16
N VAL A 29 -3.18 4.44 -4.69
CA VAL A 29 -3.11 4.17 -3.24
C VAL A 29 -1.65 4.00 -2.87
N PHE A 30 -1.18 4.86 -1.98
CA PHE A 30 0.19 4.83 -1.49
C PHE A 30 0.19 4.43 -0.02
N SER A 31 1.15 3.62 0.40
CA SER A 31 1.28 3.21 1.80
C SER A 31 2.73 3.23 2.26
N ASP A 32 2.93 3.69 3.49
CA ASP A 32 4.25 3.84 4.13
C ASP A 32 4.78 2.53 4.75
N SER A 33 4.08 1.42 4.53
CA SER A 33 4.47 0.12 5.05
C SER A 33 4.02 -1.00 4.14
N ILE A 34 4.95 -1.93 3.89
CA ILE A 34 4.68 -3.24 3.29
C ILE A 34 3.50 -3.96 3.96
N ALA A 35 3.39 -3.88 5.29
CA ALA A 35 2.31 -4.55 6.01
C ALA A 35 0.94 -3.94 5.67
N LEU A 36 0.88 -2.61 5.49
CA LEU A 36 -0.33 -1.91 5.07
C LEU A 36 -0.71 -2.28 3.64
N THR A 37 0.26 -2.23 2.73
CA THR A 37 0.03 -2.57 1.34
C THR A 37 -0.50 -3.99 1.24
N TRP A 38 0.11 -4.94 1.95
CA TRP A 38 -0.33 -6.33 1.95
C TRP A 38 -1.74 -6.49 2.50
N GLY A 39 -1.99 -5.93 3.70
CA GLY A 39 -3.29 -6.00 4.37
C GLY A 39 -4.41 -5.41 3.51
N LEU A 40 -4.20 -4.21 2.95
CA LEU A 40 -5.17 -3.57 2.05
C LEU A 40 -5.40 -4.39 0.79
N SER A 41 -4.33 -4.88 0.17
CA SER A 41 -4.41 -5.65 -1.08
C SER A 41 -5.24 -6.92 -0.93
N TRP A 42 -5.15 -7.59 0.23
CA TRP A 42 -5.96 -8.76 0.55
C TRP A 42 -7.46 -8.46 0.48
N TYR A 43 -7.89 -7.31 1.04
CA TYR A 43 -9.30 -6.92 1.06
C TYR A 43 -9.80 -6.21 -0.21
N LEU A 44 -8.89 -5.59 -0.97
CA LEU A 44 -9.19 -4.98 -2.26
C LEU A 44 -9.30 -6.02 -3.38
N SER A 45 -8.31 -6.92 -3.48
CA SER A 45 -8.09 -7.79 -4.64
C SER A 45 -8.19 -9.29 -4.32
N GLY A 46 -8.33 -9.66 -3.04
CA GLY A 46 -8.41 -11.04 -2.58
C GLY A 46 -7.09 -11.63 -2.06
N PRO A 47 -7.13 -12.83 -1.46
CA PRO A 47 -5.98 -13.45 -0.77
C PRO A 47 -4.78 -13.72 -1.69
N ASP A 48 -5.01 -13.95 -2.98
CA ASP A 48 -3.98 -14.29 -3.96
C ASP A 48 -3.40 -13.07 -4.71
N ALA A 49 -3.82 -11.88 -4.31
CA ALA A 49 -3.46 -10.63 -4.97
C ALA A 49 -2.00 -10.28 -4.79
N VAL A 50 -1.43 -10.55 -3.61
CA VAL A 50 -0.01 -10.30 -3.34
C VAL A 50 0.59 -11.37 -2.44
N SER A 51 1.76 -11.83 -2.85
CA SER A 51 2.57 -12.71 -2.03
C SER A 51 3.31 -11.89 -0.98
N ALA A 52 3.08 -12.17 0.30
CA ALA A 52 3.82 -11.55 1.41
C ALA A 52 5.35 -11.73 1.27
N ALA A 53 5.80 -12.78 0.57
CA ALA A 53 7.20 -13.03 0.25
C ALA A 53 7.82 -12.00 -0.72
N ARG A 54 7.01 -11.20 -1.43
CA ARG A 54 7.47 -10.23 -2.42
C ARG A 54 7.44 -8.78 -1.99
N MET A 55 6.60 -8.43 -1.02
CA MET A 55 6.67 -7.09 -0.46
C MET A 55 7.89 -7.04 0.46
N GLN A 56 9.04 -6.79 -0.14
CA GLN A 56 10.35 -6.69 0.50
C GLN A 56 11.02 -5.47 -0.11
N PRO A 57 11.65 -4.58 0.68
CA PRO A 57 12.42 -3.49 0.10
C PRO A 57 13.57 -4.07 -0.76
N PRO A 58 13.86 -3.52 -1.96
CA PRO A 58 14.97 -4.00 -2.79
C PRO A 58 16.35 -3.77 -2.10
N PRO A 59 17.35 -4.68 -2.21
CA PRO A 59 17.36 -6.01 -2.82
C PRO A 59 17.54 -7.14 -1.77
N ASN A 60 16.51 -7.98 -1.56
CA ASN A 60 16.65 -9.16 -0.71
C ASN A 60 17.22 -10.37 -1.50
N THR A 61 18.54 -10.52 -1.47
CA THR A 61 19.30 -11.59 -2.14
C THR A 61 18.98 -13.00 -1.61
N ARG A 62 18.55 -13.15 -0.35
CA ARG A 62 18.17 -14.47 0.21
C ARG A 62 16.88 -14.99 -0.41
N TRP A 63 15.93 -14.10 -0.68
CA TRP A 63 14.68 -14.46 -1.33
C TRP A 63 14.90 -14.87 -2.79
N GLN A 64 15.71 -14.12 -3.54
CA GLN A 64 16.08 -14.50 -4.91
C GLN A 64 16.75 -15.89 -4.96
N ALA A 65 17.62 -16.20 -3.99
CA ALA A 65 18.25 -17.51 -3.89
C ALA A 65 17.23 -18.63 -3.60
N MET A 66 16.19 -18.35 -2.80
CA MET A 66 15.14 -19.32 -2.52
C MET A 66 14.22 -19.53 -3.73
N TYR A 67 13.81 -18.47 -4.43
CA TYR A 67 13.04 -18.58 -5.67
C TYR A 67 13.76 -19.43 -6.71
N LYS A 68 15.07 -19.19 -6.90
CA LYS A 68 15.92 -19.98 -7.80
C LYS A 68 15.98 -21.47 -7.42
N ARG A 69 15.87 -21.79 -6.13
CA ARG A 69 15.86 -23.18 -5.63
C ARG A 69 14.51 -23.88 -5.79
N LEU A 70 13.40 -23.15 -5.63
CA LEU A 70 12.05 -23.73 -5.65
C LEU A 70 11.53 -23.94 -7.07
N GLY A 71 11.93 -23.09 -8.04
CA GLY A 71 11.53 -23.18 -9.44
C GLY A 71 10.07 -22.74 -9.70
N HIS A 72 9.78 -22.20 -10.89
CA HIS A 72 8.53 -21.51 -11.22
C HIS A 72 7.24 -22.30 -10.90
N ASN A 73 7.25 -23.62 -11.07
CA ASN A 73 6.05 -24.46 -10.88
C ASN A 73 5.68 -24.62 -9.40
N LEU A 74 6.66 -24.89 -8.53
CA LEU A 74 6.43 -25.02 -7.09
C LEU A 74 6.11 -23.66 -6.46
N VAL A 75 6.76 -22.63 -6.98
CA VAL A 75 6.53 -21.22 -6.68
C VAL A 75 5.08 -20.84 -6.99
N GLY A 76 4.56 -21.17 -8.17
CA GLY A 76 3.14 -20.99 -8.51
C GLY A 76 2.18 -21.81 -7.64
N TRP A 77 2.51 -23.06 -7.33
CA TRP A 77 1.68 -23.94 -6.49
C TRP A 77 1.57 -23.46 -5.03
N LEU A 78 2.64 -22.84 -4.53
CA LEU A 78 2.69 -22.22 -3.19
C LEU A 78 2.11 -20.79 -3.16
N GLY A 79 1.53 -20.31 -4.27
CA GLY A 79 1.01 -18.94 -4.36
C GLY A 79 2.10 -17.86 -4.37
N LEU A 80 3.36 -18.25 -4.55
CA LEU A 80 4.48 -17.34 -4.74
C LEU A 80 4.51 -16.96 -6.23
N LYS A 81 3.83 -15.91 -6.68
CA LYS A 81 4.01 -15.34 -8.05
C LYS A 81 5.42 -14.70 -8.25
N GLU A 82 5.66 -13.84 -9.25
CA GLU A 82 6.99 -13.22 -9.49
C GLU A 82 7.07 -11.66 -9.61
N HIS A 83 6.01 -10.89 -9.33
CA HIS A 83 6.01 -9.41 -9.48
C HIS A 83 5.60 -8.62 -8.21
N GLY A 84 6.39 -7.59 -7.86
CA GLY A 84 5.91 -6.25 -7.48
C GLY A 84 5.78 -5.85 -6.00
N ASP A 85 6.48 -4.77 -5.64
CA ASP A 85 6.25 -3.82 -4.53
C ASP A 85 4.98 -2.96 -4.74
N ALA A 86 4.23 -3.31 -5.77
CA ALA A 86 3.07 -2.62 -6.32
C ALA A 86 2.08 -3.67 -6.83
N ILE A 87 0.80 -3.49 -6.54
CA ILE A 87 -0.28 -4.22 -7.20
C ILE A 87 -1.19 -3.26 -7.95
N THR A 88 -2.01 -3.80 -8.84
CA THR A 88 -3.09 -3.04 -9.48
C THR A 88 -4.43 -3.62 -9.06
N TRP A 89 -5.28 -2.81 -8.43
CA TRP A 89 -6.66 -3.13 -8.12
C TRP A 89 -7.58 -2.36 -9.07
N ASN A 90 -8.35 -3.06 -9.91
CA ASN A 90 -9.30 -2.45 -10.85
C ASN A 90 -8.73 -1.25 -11.65
N GLY A 91 -7.48 -1.35 -12.10
CA GLY A 91 -6.79 -0.27 -12.82
C GLY A 91 -6.16 0.83 -11.95
N VAL A 92 -6.29 0.74 -10.62
CA VAL A 92 -5.67 1.64 -9.63
C VAL A 92 -4.43 0.97 -9.04
N PRO A 93 -3.24 1.58 -9.14
CA PRO A 93 -2.06 1.08 -8.47
C PRO A 93 -2.15 1.23 -6.95
N VAL A 94 -1.69 0.22 -6.22
CA VAL A 94 -1.50 0.19 -4.77
C VAL A 94 -0.04 -0.11 -4.51
N ILE A 95 0.71 0.85 -3.99
CA ILE A 95 2.18 0.81 -3.95
C ILE A 95 2.73 1.09 -2.55
N THR A 96 3.97 0.63 -2.32
CA THR A 96 4.73 0.84 -1.07
C THR A 96 5.80 1.93 -1.24
N GLU A 97 6.27 2.49 -0.13
CA GLU A 97 7.32 3.52 -0.05
C GLU A 97 8.66 3.18 -0.75
N SER A 98 8.91 1.93 -1.16
CA SER A 98 10.17 1.55 -1.80
C SER A 98 10.44 2.27 -3.13
N GLU A 99 9.44 2.95 -3.74
CA GLU A 99 9.61 3.65 -5.00
C GLU A 99 8.98 5.06 -5.01
N THR A 100 9.88 6.05 -5.12
CA THR A 100 9.84 7.53 -5.30
C THR A 100 8.52 8.29 -5.55
N ILE A 101 8.48 9.53 -5.05
CA ILE A 101 7.48 10.59 -5.35
C ILE A 101 7.25 10.75 -6.88
N ASP A 102 8.28 10.55 -7.68
CA ASP A 102 8.23 10.66 -9.14
C ASP A 102 7.20 9.70 -9.78
N LYS A 103 6.86 8.60 -9.07
CA LYS A 103 5.85 7.65 -9.55
C LYS A 103 4.43 8.07 -9.22
N ILE A 104 4.24 8.94 -8.22
CA ILE A 104 2.91 9.41 -7.80
C ILE A 104 2.53 10.75 -8.43
N ASP A 105 3.51 11.55 -8.88
CA ASP A 105 3.30 12.88 -9.48
C ASP A 105 2.48 12.91 -10.77
N ARG A 106 2.28 11.75 -11.41
CA ARG A 106 1.42 11.60 -12.58
C ARG A 106 -0.07 11.38 -12.27
N TYR A 107 -0.43 11.19 -10.99
CA TYR A 107 -1.80 10.95 -10.58
C TYR A 107 -2.45 12.24 -10.09
N GLU A 108 -3.73 12.42 -10.42
CA GLU A 108 -4.51 13.55 -9.91
C GLU A 108 -4.78 13.40 -8.40
N GLN A 109 -4.87 12.16 -7.92
CA GLN A 109 -5.21 11.87 -6.53
C GLN A 109 -4.30 10.80 -5.93
N VAL A 110 -3.68 11.14 -4.80
CA VAL A 110 -2.88 10.24 -3.99
C VAL A 110 -3.64 9.91 -2.70
N TRP A 111 -3.88 8.63 -2.47
CA TRP A 111 -4.53 8.11 -1.26
C TRP A 111 -3.47 7.49 -0.35
N LEU A 112 -2.95 8.29 0.58
CA LEU A 112 -1.94 7.89 1.54
C LEU A 112 -2.58 7.13 2.70
N VAL A 113 -2.27 5.84 2.84
CA VAL A 113 -2.72 4.96 3.92
C VAL A 113 -1.59 4.66 4.88
N ARG A 114 -1.84 4.82 6.18
CA ARG A 114 -0.83 4.72 7.24
C ARG A 114 -1.37 4.07 8.51
N PHE A 115 -0.48 3.56 9.35
CA PHE A 115 -0.83 3.22 10.73
C PHE A 115 -0.95 4.47 11.61
N ASP A 116 -1.80 4.42 12.62
CA ASP A 116 -1.98 5.48 13.63
C ASP A 116 -0.70 5.78 14.42
N TRP A 117 0.13 4.76 14.66
CA TRP A 117 1.40 4.87 15.38
C TRP A 117 2.60 5.20 14.48
N ALA A 118 2.42 5.35 13.16
CA ALA A 118 3.50 5.70 12.25
C ALA A 118 3.99 7.14 12.49
N SER A 119 5.06 7.27 13.28
CA SER A 119 5.67 8.55 13.65
C SER A 119 6.65 9.03 12.58
N LYS A 120 6.14 9.71 11.54
CA LYS A 120 6.75 10.87 10.85
C LYS A 120 6.00 11.18 9.55
N TYR A 121 5.98 12.44 9.19
CA TYR A 121 5.19 13.04 8.11
C TYR A 121 5.97 13.17 6.79
N GLU A 122 7.04 12.40 6.56
CA GLU A 122 7.90 12.64 5.39
C GLU A 122 7.13 12.58 4.07
N THR A 123 6.33 11.55 3.79
CA THR A 123 5.55 11.50 2.54
C THR A 123 4.48 12.60 2.44
N ALA A 124 3.75 12.88 3.53
CA ALA A 124 2.71 13.90 3.52
C ALA A 124 3.31 15.30 3.33
N ASP A 125 4.42 15.59 3.99
CA ASP A 125 5.15 16.85 3.84
C ASP A 125 5.73 16.99 2.43
N ILE A 126 6.21 15.89 1.83
CA ILE A 126 6.69 15.91 0.45
C ILE A 126 5.53 16.16 -0.52
N LEU A 127 4.38 15.51 -0.36
CA LEU A 127 3.20 15.77 -1.18
C LEU A 127 2.77 17.24 -1.12
N LEU A 128 2.69 17.81 0.09
CA LEU A 128 2.36 19.22 0.28
C LEU A 128 3.40 20.16 -0.37
N LYS A 129 4.69 19.84 -0.28
CA LYS A 129 5.77 20.60 -0.93
C LYS A 129 5.73 20.54 -2.46
N ASN A 130 5.24 19.43 -3.02
CA ASN A 130 5.09 19.23 -4.46
C ASN A 130 3.74 19.73 -5.00
N GLY A 131 3.06 20.63 -4.25
CA GLY A 131 1.85 21.27 -4.73
C GLY A 131 0.59 20.40 -4.65
N TYR A 132 0.60 19.31 -3.89
CA TYR A 132 -0.64 18.63 -3.55
C TYR A 132 -1.36 19.35 -2.41
N ARG A 133 -2.69 19.36 -2.48
CA ARG A 133 -3.54 19.83 -1.40
C ARG A 133 -4.14 18.65 -0.65
N GLN A 134 -3.96 18.60 0.67
CA GLN A 134 -4.66 17.61 1.49
C GLN A 134 -6.17 17.92 1.51
N GLY A 135 -6.96 16.91 1.13
CA GLY A 135 -8.41 16.93 1.17
C GLY A 135 -8.93 16.08 2.32
N LEU A 136 -9.66 15.02 1.96
CA LEU A 136 -10.35 14.15 2.90
C LEU A 136 -9.38 13.37 3.81
N VAL A 137 -9.76 13.21 5.08
CA VAL A 137 -9.08 12.34 6.04
C VAL A 137 -10.10 11.39 6.65
N LYS A 138 -9.80 10.10 6.67
CA LYS A 138 -10.63 9.06 7.26
C LYS A 138 -9.80 8.13 8.14
N SER A 139 -10.36 7.72 9.27
CA SER A 139 -9.70 6.80 10.20
C SER A 139 -10.54 5.54 10.39
N PHE A 140 -9.86 4.41 10.47
CA PHE A 140 -10.41 3.08 10.74
C PHE A 140 -9.48 2.43 11.75
N ARG A 141 -9.96 2.01 12.92
CA ARG A 141 -9.16 1.47 14.05
C ARG A 141 -7.72 1.07 13.66
N GLY A 142 -6.73 1.87 14.09
CA GLY A 142 -5.31 1.64 13.79
C GLY A 142 -4.79 2.10 12.42
N LEU A 143 -5.64 2.64 11.55
CA LEU A 143 -5.36 3.06 10.16
C LEU A 143 -5.91 4.47 9.88
N HIS A 144 -5.15 5.24 9.11
CA HIS A 144 -5.53 6.55 8.59
C HIS A 144 -5.38 6.59 7.08
N ILE A 145 -6.35 7.17 6.39
CA ILE A 145 -6.36 7.39 4.94
C ILE A 145 -6.47 8.89 4.71
N HIS A 146 -5.51 9.44 3.98
CA HIS A 146 -5.45 10.85 3.60
C HIS A 146 -5.52 10.95 2.07
N ARG A 147 -6.45 11.77 1.57
CA ARG A 147 -6.49 12.12 0.16
C ARG A 147 -5.68 13.38 -0.08
N PHE A 148 -4.84 13.35 -1.10
CA PHE A 148 -4.10 14.49 -1.61
C PHE A 148 -4.49 14.70 -3.07
N ASP A 149 -4.97 15.89 -3.39
CA ASP A 149 -5.38 16.29 -4.73
C ASP A 149 -4.24 17.10 -5.38
N ASN A 150 -3.80 16.71 -6.57
CA ASN A 150 -2.81 17.45 -7.36
C ASN A 150 -3.47 18.75 -7.87
N VAL A 151 -2.87 19.91 -7.58
CA VAL A 151 -3.42 21.21 -7.99
C VAL A 151 -2.57 21.93 -9.03
N MET A 152 -1.61 21.23 -9.64
CA MET A 152 -0.77 21.73 -10.74
C MET A 152 -1.38 21.49 -12.12
#